data_AF-A0A351PT34-F1
#
_entry.id   AF-A0A351PT34-F1
#
_cell.length_a   1.000
_cell.length_b   1.000
_cell.length_c   1.000
_cell.angle_alpha   90.00
_cell.angle_beta   90.00
_cell.angle_gamma   90.00
#
_symmetry.space_group_name_H-M   'P 1'
#
loop_
_entity.id
_entity.type
_entity.pdbx_description
1 polymer ?
#
loop_
_entity_poly.entity_id
_entity_poly.type
_entity_poly.pdbx_seq_one_letter_code
_entity_poly.pdbx_strand_id
1 'polypeptide(L)'
;MKCLLIGLKSDIALVQTTMRADVDCNWLLVDEYCELDRNLDEGCLYYDAIIVAVADKTVSARMVKSVIETLSISPNKVFDFYRYYDSLMPYMRADRCMKAVSSEGLDGIILGISMAAVGIIPEMLGNYVNLAVSSQDLYYNYKTLDYCYNKYNTKLRTAKRVIIDMYDYTYFNFDVSLGIMALPYYSRYHGFILDSHNFEDNHLYSYDFSRLTSYVINSQSESFVAAKKVLWDKIFDMKNSYNVYADISFPIRWGERFHIASDEEIANYNVKTSIVTRTYQKTIDENVATFEKLLKLIYRINPDMDIVLVFMPFYYQTQMKYEALYQNHKEFFLNTITEFKKRYPIRFINYKNCFLAHEKRCYFDAIHFNYWGASNFTKLLKNDLHNL
;
A
#
# COMPACT_ATOMS: atom_id res chain seq x y z
N MET A 1 -10.41 32.19 -9.32
CA MET A 1 -11.15 31.13 -10.03
C MET A 1 -12.16 30.56 -9.07
N LYS A 2 -13.41 30.41 -9.48
CA LYS A 2 -14.51 29.92 -8.64
C LYS A 2 -14.70 28.42 -8.83
N CYS A 3 -14.58 27.67 -7.76
CA CYS A 3 -14.76 26.22 -7.75
C CYS A 3 -15.91 25.82 -6.82
N LEU A 4 -16.62 24.77 -7.20
CA LEU A 4 -17.60 24.10 -6.36
C LEU A 4 -17.10 22.69 -6.04
N LEU A 5 -16.95 22.38 -4.75
CA LEU A 5 -16.72 21.01 -4.27
C LEU A 5 -18.06 20.35 -3.95
N ILE A 6 -18.24 19.11 -4.39
CA ILE A 6 -19.44 18.32 -4.09
C ILE A 6 -19.00 16.98 -3.50
N GLY A 7 -19.48 16.65 -2.30
CA GLY A 7 -19.11 15.39 -1.64
C GLY A 7 -19.40 15.38 -0.14
N LEU A 8 -18.91 14.33 0.53
CA LEU A 8 -18.99 14.21 1.97
C LEU A 8 -18.06 15.22 2.65
N LYS A 9 -18.41 15.62 3.88
CA LYS A 9 -17.61 16.57 4.68
C LYS A 9 -16.14 16.17 4.79
N SER A 10 -15.86 14.88 5.02
CA SER A 10 -14.48 14.37 5.16
C SER A 10 -13.66 14.54 3.87
N ASP A 11 -14.30 14.28 2.74
CA ASP A 11 -13.65 14.24 1.44
C ASP A 11 -13.42 15.65 0.92
N ILE A 12 -14.40 16.55 1.11
CA ILE A 12 -14.24 17.98 0.84
C ILE A 12 -13.09 18.56 1.65
N ALA A 13 -13.03 18.29 2.95
CA ALA A 13 -11.96 18.80 3.81
C ALA A 13 -10.57 18.36 3.30
N LEU A 14 -10.43 17.09 2.90
CA LEU A 14 -9.19 16.57 2.32
C LEU A 14 -8.83 17.28 1.00
N VAL A 15 -9.77 17.35 0.06
CA VAL A 15 -9.54 17.99 -1.25
C VAL A 15 -9.13 19.44 -1.08
N GLN A 16 -9.79 20.18 -0.18
CA GLN A 16 -9.46 21.59 0.12
C GLN A 16 -8.02 21.79 0.57
N THR A 17 -7.44 20.87 1.35
CA THR A 17 -6.03 20.98 1.78
C THR A 17 -5.02 20.99 0.62
N THR A 18 -5.48 20.61 -0.58
CA THR A 18 -4.62 20.43 -1.76
C THR A 18 -4.90 21.43 -2.87
N MET A 19 -5.95 22.24 -2.67
CA MET A 19 -6.24 23.38 -3.51
C MET A 19 -5.26 24.51 -3.24
N ARG A 20 -4.99 25.33 -4.25
CA ARG A 20 -4.18 26.53 -4.08
C ARG A 20 -4.95 27.57 -3.26
N ALA A 21 -4.22 28.37 -2.48
CA ALA A 21 -4.79 29.36 -1.58
C ALA A 21 -5.58 30.48 -2.29
N ASP A 22 -5.35 30.70 -3.59
CA ASP A 22 -6.00 31.72 -4.42
C ASP A 22 -7.28 31.21 -5.13
N VAL A 23 -7.69 29.97 -4.88
CA VAL A 23 -8.93 29.40 -5.41
C VAL A 23 -10.11 29.75 -4.49
N ASP A 24 -11.10 30.45 -5.05
CA ASP A 24 -12.36 30.74 -4.37
C ASP A 24 -13.24 29.49 -4.43
N CYS A 25 -13.51 28.88 -3.28
CA CYS A 25 -14.10 27.55 -3.19
C CYS A 25 -15.36 27.53 -2.33
N ASN A 26 -16.49 27.21 -2.94
CA ASN A 26 -17.72 26.87 -2.23
C ASN A 26 -17.90 25.36 -2.17
N TRP A 27 -18.81 24.90 -1.31
CA TRP A 27 -19.10 23.48 -1.14
C TRP A 27 -20.60 23.20 -1.14
N LEU A 28 -20.95 22.07 -1.73
CA LEU A 28 -22.24 21.41 -1.58
C LEU A 28 -22.01 20.12 -0.80
N LEU A 29 -22.34 20.15 0.50
CA LEU A 29 -22.28 18.98 1.35
C LEU A 29 -23.40 18.01 0.99
N VAL A 30 -23.08 16.73 1.04
CA VAL A 30 -24.08 15.67 1.05
C VAL A 30 -23.91 14.84 2.30
N ASP A 31 -25.03 14.56 2.97
CA ASP A 31 -25.05 13.79 4.20
C ASP A 31 -24.88 12.29 3.89
N GLU A 32 -25.49 11.84 2.79
CA GLU A 32 -25.34 10.49 2.27
C GLU A 32 -25.19 10.48 0.74
N TYR A 33 -24.52 9.44 0.23
CA TYR A 33 -24.31 9.24 -1.19
C TYR A 33 -25.60 9.03 -2.01
N CYS A 34 -26.74 8.80 -1.36
CA CYS A 34 -28.03 8.56 -1.98
C CYS A 34 -28.85 9.85 -2.21
N GLU A 35 -28.48 10.99 -1.60
CA GLU A 35 -29.26 12.24 -1.64
C GLU A 35 -28.75 13.26 -2.67
N LEU A 36 -27.71 12.88 -3.40
CA LEU A 36 -26.91 13.74 -4.26
C LEU A 36 -27.65 14.42 -5.42
N ASP A 37 -28.76 13.85 -5.91
CA ASP A 37 -29.51 14.45 -7.02
C ASP A 37 -30.45 15.58 -6.56
N ARG A 38 -30.69 15.76 -5.24
CA ARG A 38 -31.71 16.71 -4.73
C ARG A 38 -31.23 18.14 -4.54
N ASN A 39 -29.91 18.36 -4.53
CA ASN A 39 -29.30 19.66 -4.20
C ASN A 39 -28.53 20.30 -5.38
N LEU A 40 -28.65 19.73 -6.59
CA LEU A 40 -28.04 20.28 -7.80
C LEU A 40 -29.00 21.27 -8.46
N ASP A 41 -28.59 22.53 -8.60
CA ASP A 41 -29.37 23.59 -9.25
C ASP A 41 -28.54 24.36 -10.30
N GLU A 42 -29.21 25.28 -11.02
CA GLU A 42 -28.58 26.15 -12.02
C GLU A 42 -27.46 27.02 -11.45
N GLY A 43 -27.38 27.20 -10.13
CA GLY A 43 -26.30 27.90 -9.43
C GLY A 43 -24.92 27.26 -9.68
N CYS A 44 -24.88 25.97 -10.04
CA CYS A 44 -23.66 25.28 -10.44
C CYS A 44 -23.02 25.85 -11.72
N LEU A 45 -23.80 26.50 -12.60
CA LEU A 45 -23.32 27.07 -13.87
C LEU A 45 -22.35 28.25 -13.69
N TYR A 46 -22.40 28.92 -12.53
CA TYR A 46 -21.57 30.09 -12.22
C TYR A 46 -20.13 29.75 -11.82
N TYR A 47 -19.80 28.47 -11.69
CA TYR A 47 -18.45 28.03 -11.33
C TYR A 47 -17.59 27.76 -12.57
N ASP A 48 -16.30 28.06 -12.43
CA ASP A 48 -15.28 27.78 -13.44
C ASP A 48 -14.98 26.28 -13.50
N ALA A 49 -15.06 25.60 -12.35
CA ALA A 49 -14.90 24.16 -12.22
C ALA A 49 -15.81 23.58 -11.13
N ILE A 50 -16.28 22.36 -11.37
CA ILE A 50 -17.03 21.54 -10.42
C ILE A 50 -16.18 20.30 -10.12
N ILE A 51 -15.96 20.03 -8.85
CA ILE A 51 -15.08 18.95 -8.40
C ILE A 51 -15.91 18.03 -7.53
N VAL A 52 -16.09 16.81 -8.02
CA VAL A 52 -16.68 15.71 -7.27
C VAL A 52 -15.61 15.13 -6.35
N ALA A 53 -15.72 15.44 -5.07
CA ALA A 53 -14.86 14.98 -3.99
C ALA A 53 -15.49 13.76 -3.31
N VAL A 54 -15.59 12.65 -4.05
CA VAL A 54 -16.13 11.38 -3.54
C VAL A 54 -15.18 10.24 -3.90
N ALA A 55 -14.64 9.55 -2.89
CA ALA A 55 -13.68 8.48 -3.14
C ALA A 55 -14.31 7.19 -3.66
N ASP A 56 -15.59 6.93 -3.34
CA ASP A 56 -16.28 5.78 -3.91
C ASP A 56 -16.43 5.95 -5.43
N LYS A 57 -15.79 5.07 -6.19
CA LYS A 57 -15.72 5.16 -7.65
C LYS A 57 -17.09 5.04 -8.31
N THR A 58 -17.99 4.24 -7.73
CA THR A 58 -19.32 4.01 -8.29
C THR A 58 -20.20 5.24 -8.07
N VAL A 59 -20.18 5.79 -6.86
CA VAL A 59 -20.92 7.00 -6.52
C VAL A 59 -20.37 8.20 -7.28
N SER A 60 -19.05 8.38 -7.31
CA SER A 60 -18.40 9.48 -8.03
C SER A 60 -18.74 9.47 -9.52
N ALA A 61 -18.66 8.30 -10.17
CA ALA A 61 -19.03 8.16 -11.58
C ALA A 61 -20.49 8.51 -11.85
N ARG A 62 -21.41 8.07 -10.97
CA ARG A 62 -22.83 8.46 -11.04
C ARG A 62 -23.01 9.97 -10.87
N MET A 63 -22.34 10.58 -9.91
CA MET A 63 -22.41 12.03 -9.67
C MET A 63 -21.91 12.85 -10.84
N VAL A 64 -20.74 12.50 -11.39
CA VAL A 64 -20.19 13.18 -12.56
C VAL A 64 -21.17 13.11 -13.71
N LYS A 65 -21.81 11.95 -13.92
CA LYS A 65 -22.86 11.78 -14.92
C LYS A 65 -24.05 12.71 -14.65
N SER A 66 -24.60 12.72 -13.42
CA SER A 66 -25.72 13.61 -13.04
C SER A 66 -25.39 15.09 -13.25
N VAL A 67 -24.20 15.56 -12.83
CA VAL A 67 -23.78 16.96 -12.99
C VAL A 67 -23.69 17.35 -14.47
N ILE A 68 -23.16 16.48 -15.32
CA ILE A 68 -23.02 16.75 -16.75
C ILE A 68 -24.37 16.71 -17.46
N GLU A 69 -25.15 15.65 -17.25
CA GLU A 69 -26.38 15.38 -18.00
C GLU A 69 -27.56 16.23 -17.53
N THR A 70 -27.78 16.33 -16.23
CA THR A 70 -28.94 17.05 -15.67
C THR A 70 -28.79 18.56 -15.82
N LEU A 71 -27.58 19.10 -15.61
CA LEU A 71 -27.33 20.55 -15.66
C LEU A 71 -26.72 21.01 -17.00
N SER A 72 -26.55 20.10 -17.97
CA SER A 72 -25.93 20.38 -19.28
C SER A 72 -24.56 21.08 -19.17
N ILE A 73 -23.79 20.75 -18.13
CA ILE A 73 -22.48 21.35 -17.87
C ILE A 73 -21.44 20.69 -18.76
N SER A 74 -20.55 21.51 -19.35
CA SER A 74 -19.45 21.00 -20.17
C SER A 74 -18.63 19.96 -19.38
N PRO A 75 -18.38 18.75 -19.94
CA PRO A 75 -17.57 17.72 -19.29
C PRO A 75 -16.17 18.19 -18.90
N ASN A 76 -15.63 19.23 -19.56
CA ASN A 76 -14.32 19.81 -19.27
C ASN A 76 -14.29 20.64 -17.98
N LYS A 77 -15.46 21.08 -17.47
CA LYS A 77 -15.57 21.79 -16.19
C LYS A 77 -15.71 20.86 -14.99
N VAL A 78 -16.08 19.59 -15.21
CA VAL A 78 -16.38 18.63 -14.13
C VAL A 78 -15.20 17.67 -13.90
N PHE A 79 -14.75 17.55 -12.67
CA PHE A 79 -13.66 16.67 -12.25
C PHE A 79 -14.15 15.62 -11.28
N ASP A 80 -13.91 14.35 -11.58
CA ASP A 80 -13.84 13.31 -10.56
C ASP A 80 -12.48 13.45 -9.88
N PHE A 81 -12.43 14.02 -8.67
CA PHE A 81 -11.17 14.38 -8.03
C PHE A 81 -10.26 13.17 -7.86
N TYR A 82 -10.75 12.12 -7.20
CA TYR A 82 -9.95 10.94 -6.85
C TYR A 82 -9.54 10.18 -8.10
N ARG A 83 -10.46 10.00 -9.07
CA ARG A 83 -10.16 9.28 -10.31
C ARG A 83 -9.15 10.02 -11.17
N TYR A 84 -9.24 11.35 -11.27
CA TYR A 84 -8.27 12.15 -12.01
C TYR A 84 -6.93 12.20 -11.26
N TYR A 85 -6.95 12.36 -9.94
CA TYR A 85 -5.76 12.31 -9.09
C TYR A 85 -4.99 10.99 -9.27
N ASP A 86 -5.67 9.84 -9.19
CA ASP A 86 -5.08 8.51 -9.37
C ASP A 86 -4.39 8.36 -10.74
N SER A 87 -4.93 9.01 -11.77
CA SER A 87 -4.35 9.00 -13.13
C SER A 87 -3.04 9.80 -13.24
N LEU A 88 -2.81 10.75 -12.33
CA LEU A 88 -1.60 11.56 -12.29
C LEU A 88 -0.49 10.90 -11.45
N MET A 89 -0.83 9.91 -10.63
CA MET A 89 0.12 9.27 -9.74
C MET A 89 0.94 8.18 -10.42
N PRO A 90 2.22 8.02 -10.04
CA PRO A 90 2.96 6.83 -10.43
C PRO A 90 2.22 5.55 -10.03
N TYR A 91 2.19 4.59 -10.95
CA TYR A 91 1.49 3.34 -10.72
C TYR A 91 2.07 2.55 -9.54
N MET A 92 3.40 2.35 -9.52
CA MET A 92 4.06 1.54 -8.51
C MET A 92 4.17 2.29 -7.18
N ARG A 93 3.85 1.62 -6.06
CA ARG A 93 4.01 2.19 -4.71
C ARG A 93 5.43 2.71 -4.48
N ALA A 94 6.43 1.97 -4.98
CA ALA A 94 7.83 2.36 -4.89
C ALA A 94 8.11 3.79 -5.39
N ASP A 95 7.54 4.17 -6.52
CA ASP A 95 7.70 5.52 -7.08
C ASP A 95 6.98 6.57 -6.24
N ARG A 96 5.81 6.24 -5.70
CA ARG A 96 5.03 7.18 -4.87
C ARG A 96 5.75 7.50 -3.57
N CYS A 97 6.17 6.47 -2.84
CA CYS A 97 6.88 6.62 -1.57
C CYS A 97 8.21 7.35 -1.77
N MET A 98 9.04 6.93 -2.74
CA MET A 98 10.38 7.52 -2.93
C MET A 98 10.34 8.98 -3.43
N LYS A 99 9.30 9.38 -4.17
CA LYS A 99 9.11 10.78 -4.57
C LYS A 99 8.73 11.67 -3.39
N ALA A 100 7.94 11.16 -2.44
CA ALA A 100 7.48 11.90 -1.26
C ALA A 100 8.60 12.13 -0.21
N VAL A 101 9.67 11.34 -0.25
CA VAL A 101 10.83 11.51 0.66
C VAL A 101 11.40 12.92 0.58
N SER A 102 11.50 13.57 1.74
CA SER A 102 12.10 14.89 1.92
C SER A 102 13.58 14.92 1.50
N SER A 103 14.13 16.12 1.33
CA SER A 103 15.56 16.29 1.03
C SER A 103 16.49 15.96 2.21
N GLU A 104 15.95 15.71 3.42
CA GLU A 104 16.70 15.58 4.67
C GLU A 104 17.32 14.18 4.90
N GLY A 105 17.21 13.28 3.91
CA GLY A 105 17.77 11.91 3.97
C GLY A 105 16.88 10.94 4.74
N LEU A 106 17.04 9.65 4.48
CA LEU A 106 16.20 8.57 5.01
C LEU A 106 16.75 7.99 6.30
N ASP A 107 15.90 7.81 7.30
CA ASP A 107 16.27 7.03 8.49
C ASP A 107 16.18 5.53 8.20
N GLY A 108 15.20 5.11 7.39
CA GLY A 108 15.12 3.72 6.99
C GLY A 108 14.07 3.37 5.94
N ILE A 109 14.05 2.10 5.58
CA ILE A 109 13.19 1.50 4.56
C ILE A 109 12.43 0.34 5.20
N ILE A 110 11.15 0.21 4.89
CA ILE A 110 10.32 -0.94 5.27
C ILE A 110 10.02 -1.74 3.99
N LEU A 111 10.34 -3.02 4.05
CA LEU A 111 10.04 -4.05 3.06
C LEU A 111 9.15 -5.12 3.71
N GLY A 112 8.48 -5.93 2.90
CA GLY A 112 7.63 -7.02 3.35
C GLY A 112 6.29 -7.04 2.65
N ILE A 113 5.30 -7.62 3.33
CA ILE A 113 3.98 -7.94 2.78
C ILE A 113 2.89 -7.02 3.36
N SER A 114 1.62 -7.43 3.27
CA SER A 114 0.47 -6.68 3.77
C SER A 114 0.63 -6.26 5.23
N MET A 115 1.19 -7.10 6.11
CA MET A 115 1.34 -6.76 7.53
C MET A 115 2.22 -5.54 7.74
N ALA A 116 3.40 -5.48 7.11
CA ALA A 116 4.21 -4.26 7.12
C ALA A 116 3.53 -3.10 6.41
N ALA A 117 2.88 -3.34 5.27
CA ALA A 117 2.23 -2.29 4.48
C ALA A 117 1.17 -1.52 5.29
N VAL A 118 0.50 -2.20 6.22
CA VAL A 118 -0.64 -1.63 6.96
C VAL A 118 -0.45 -1.55 8.47
N GLY A 119 0.58 -2.21 9.00
CA GLY A 119 0.84 -2.38 10.43
C GLY A 119 2.03 -1.59 10.96
N ILE A 120 2.85 -1.00 10.09
CA ILE A 120 3.95 -0.11 10.47
C ILE A 120 3.67 1.29 9.95
N ILE A 121 3.65 2.28 10.85
CA ILE A 121 3.37 3.69 10.55
C ILE A 121 4.70 4.45 10.43
N PRO A 122 5.20 4.74 9.21
CA PRO A 122 6.55 5.28 9.01
C PRO A 122 6.81 6.58 9.77
N GLU A 123 5.82 7.47 9.82
CA GLU A 123 5.89 8.78 10.48
C GLU A 123 6.19 8.68 11.98
N MET A 124 5.83 7.56 12.60
CA MET A 124 6.12 7.31 14.02
C MET A 124 7.55 6.83 14.25
N LEU A 125 8.23 6.29 13.23
CA LEU A 125 9.62 5.81 13.30
C LEU A 125 10.65 6.89 12.95
N GLY A 126 10.27 7.93 12.21
CA GLY A 126 11.17 8.98 11.71
C GLY A 126 10.95 9.19 10.21
N ASN A 127 12.00 9.52 9.46
CA ASN A 127 11.92 9.62 8.00
C ASN A 127 12.08 8.25 7.33
N TYR A 128 11.06 7.38 7.49
CA TYR A 128 11.03 6.05 6.90
C TYR A 128 10.17 6.03 5.63
N VAL A 129 10.54 5.15 4.69
CA VAL A 129 9.68 4.82 3.54
C VAL A 129 9.16 3.41 3.63
N ASN A 130 7.84 3.24 3.46
CA ASN A 130 7.21 1.92 3.41
C ASN A 130 6.96 1.47 1.98
N LEU A 131 7.83 0.58 1.49
CA LEU A 131 7.76 -0.01 0.16
C LEU A 131 7.01 -1.36 0.15
N ALA A 132 6.49 -1.81 1.30
CA ALA A 132 5.70 -3.04 1.38
C ALA A 132 4.34 -2.86 0.71
N VAL A 133 3.86 -3.91 0.05
CA VAL A 133 2.48 -4.01 -0.44
C VAL A 133 1.91 -5.39 -0.12
N SER A 134 0.59 -5.51 -0.18
CA SER A 134 -0.06 -6.80 0.01
C SER A 134 0.43 -7.85 -1.00
N SER A 135 0.62 -9.07 -0.52
CA SER A 135 1.12 -10.22 -1.28
C SER A 135 2.54 -10.09 -1.84
N GLN A 136 3.33 -9.08 -1.45
CA GLN A 136 4.73 -8.99 -1.87
C GLN A 136 5.59 -10.11 -1.24
N ASP A 137 6.21 -10.92 -2.09
CA ASP A 137 7.15 -11.99 -1.69
C ASP A 137 8.62 -11.51 -1.66
N LEU A 138 9.56 -12.41 -1.38
CA LEU A 138 10.98 -12.09 -1.30
C LEU A 138 11.56 -11.64 -2.64
N TYR A 139 11.11 -12.22 -3.75
CA TYR A 139 11.50 -11.82 -5.11
C TYR A 139 11.11 -10.37 -5.37
N TYR A 140 9.86 -10.02 -5.07
CA TYR A 140 9.39 -8.67 -5.31
C TYR A 140 9.89 -7.63 -4.31
N ASN A 141 10.24 -8.02 -3.08
CA ASN A 141 11.02 -7.15 -2.19
C ASN A 141 12.38 -6.80 -2.82
N TYR A 142 13.08 -7.79 -3.36
CA TYR A 142 14.36 -7.59 -4.06
C TYR A 142 14.20 -6.69 -5.29
N LYS A 143 13.26 -6.99 -6.19
CA LYS A 143 13.04 -6.20 -7.41
C LYS A 143 12.63 -4.76 -7.10
N THR A 144 11.78 -4.57 -6.09
CA THR A 144 11.37 -3.23 -5.64
C THR A 144 12.55 -2.43 -5.11
N LEU A 145 13.39 -3.04 -4.26
CA LEU A 145 14.57 -2.36 -3.75
C LEU A 145 15.61 -2.08 -4.84
N ASP A 146 15.85 -3.02 -5.75
CA ASP A 146 16.79 -2.86 -6.87
C ASP A 146 16.35 -1.73 -7.80
N TYR A 147 15.05 -1.67 -8.11
CA TYR A 147 14.47 -0.54 -8.85
C TYR A 147 14.69 0.79 -8.13
N CYS A 148 14.42 0.84 -6.83
CA CYS A 148 14.67 2.05 -6.03
C CYS A 148 16.15 2.41 -5.98
N TYR A 149 17.06 1.43 -5.92
CA TYR A 149 18.49 1.68 -5.94
C TYR A 149 18.97 2.28 -7.26
N ASN A 150 18.43 1.80 -8.38
CA ASN A 150 18.80 2.30 -9.70
C ASN A 150 18.20 3.69 -9.99
N LYS A 151 16.95 3.94 -9.55
CA LYS A 151 16.22 5.18 -9.86
C LYS A 151 16.36 6.29 -8.83
N TYR A 152 16.42 5.94 -7.55
CA TYR A 152 16.40 6.88 -6.41
C TYR A 152 17.67 6.77 -5.54
N ASN A 153 18.77 6.35 -6.15
CA ASN A 153 20.05 6.03 -5.51
C ASN A 153 20.48 7.05 -4.45
N THR A 154 20.49 8.34 -4.81
CA THR A 154 20.94 9.44 -3.96
C THR A 154 20.16 9.51 -2.66
N LYS A 155 18.83 9.29 -2.70
CA LYS A 155 18.01 9.24 -1.48
C LYS A 155 18.26 7.95 -0.72
N LEU A 156 18.26 6.81 -1.42
CA LEU A 156 18.32 5.49 -0.82
C LEU A 156 19.62 5.23 -0.03
N ARG A 157 20.76 5.75 -0.50
CA ARG A 157 22.06 5.61 0.18
C ARG A 157 22.13 6.27 1.55
N THR A 158 21.23 7.21 1.85
CA THR A 158 21.17 7.86 3.16
C THR A 158 20.48 7.00 4.22
N ALA A 159 19.74 5.97 3.79
CA ALA A 159 19.06 5.04 4.69
C ALA A 159 20.06 4.36 5.64
N LYS A 160 19.71 4.32 6.93
CA LYS A 160 20.52 3.72 7.98
C LYS A 160 20.00 2.34 8.41
N ARG A 161 18.71 2.09 8.16
CA ARG A 161 18.03 0.86 8.56
C ARG A 161 17.12 0.29 7.48
N VAL A 162 17.05 -1.03 7.39
CA VAL A 162 16.02 -1.75 6.65
C VAL A 162 15.25 -2.66 7.61
N ILE A 163 13.93 -2.53 7.62
CA ILE A 163 13.01 -3.44 8.31
C ILE A 163 12.36 -4.34 7.26
N ILE A 164 12.43 -5.65 7.44
CA ILE A 164 11.82 -6.62 6.53
C ILE A 164 10.80 -7.44 7.33
N ASP A 165 9.52 -7.26 7.03
CA ASP A 165 8.48 -8.16 7.50
C ASP A 165 8.59 -9.49 6.76
N MET A 166 8.85 -10.54 7.53
CA MET A 166 9.07 -11.90 7.06
C MET A 166 7.77 -12.72 6.99
N TYR A 167 6.61 -12.09 7.15
CA TYR A 167 5.27 -12.69 7.06
C TYR A 167 5.02 -13.84 8.05
N ASP A 168 5.50 -15.04 7.71
CA ASP A 168 5.41 -16.25 8.52
C ASP A 168 6.51 -17.25 8.11
N TYR A 169 6.57 -18.41 8.76
CA TYR A 169 7.49 -19.50 8.48
C TYR A 169 7.40 -20.02 7.04
N THR A 170 6.32 -19.74 6.31
CA THR A 170 6.12 -20.14 4.91
C THR A 170 6.68 -19.14 3.90
N TYR A 171 7.32 -18.04 4.32
CA TYR A 171 7.66 -16.96 3.38
C TYR A 171 8.68 -17.37 2.31
N PHE A 172 9.61 -18.27 2.64
CA PHE A 172 10.51 -18.88 1.64
C PHE A 172 9.77 -19.81 0.67
N ASN A 173 8.59 -20.31 1.03
CA ASN A 173 7.74 -21.19 0.21
C ASN A 173 6.67 -20.42 -0.58
N PHE A 174 6.73 -19.09 -0.58
CA PHE A 174 5.72 -18.22 -1.18
C PHE A 174 6.23 -17.56 -2.47
N ASP A 175 5.43 -17.69 -3.54
CA ASP A 175 5.62 -17.02 -4.82
C ASP A 175 4.26 -16.42 -5.21
N VAL A 176 4.19 -15.09 -5.25
CA VAL A 176 2.94 -14.41 -5.58
C VAL A 176 2.59 -14.56 -7.06
N SER A 177 3.60 -14.66 -7.93
CA SER A 177 3.41 -14.74 -9.38
C SER A 177 2.74 -16.05 -9.81
N LEU A 178 2.90 -17.13 -9.04
CA LEU A 178 2.25 -18.43 -9.22
C LEU A 178 0.90 -18.58 -8.51
N GLY A 179 0.51 -17.60 -7.69
CA GLY A 179 -0.70 -17.65 -6.87
C GLY A 179 -1.90 -16.92 -7.46
N ILE A 180 -3.07 -17.11 -6.85
CA ILE A 180 -4.30 -16.33 -7.15
C ILE A 180 -4.16 -14.84 -6.81
N MET A 181 -3.13 -14.51 -6.02
CA MET A 181 -2.84 -13.13 -5.61
C MET A 181 -1.98 -12.36 -6.61
N ALA A 182 -1.53 -12.99 -7.70
CA ALA A 182 -0.73 -12.32 -8.73
C ALA A 182 -1.47 -11.10 -9.32
N LEU A 183 -2.72 -11.29 -9.78
CA LEU A 183 -3.49 -10.18 -10.35
C LEU A 183 -3.72 -9.05 -9.34
N PRO A 184 -4.20 -9.29 -8.09
CA PRO A 184 -4.29 -8.25 -7.07
C PRO A 184 -2.95 -7.55 -6.77
N TYR A 185 -1.84 -8.29 -6.69
CA TYR A 185 -0.50 -7.74 -6.46
C TYR A 185 -0.15 -6.68 -7.50
N TYR A 186 -0.27 -7.05 -8.79
CA TYR A 186 0.08 -6.13 -9.87
C TYR A 186 -0.95 -5.05 -10.13
N SER A 187 -2.26 -5.31 -9.98
CA SER A 187 -3.33 -4.40 -10.45
C SER A 187 -4.02 -3.57 -9.34
N ARG A 188 -4.01 -4.04 -8.09
CA ARG A 188 -4.71 -3.40 -6.97
C ARG A 188 -3.75 -2.91 -5.89
N TYR A 189 -2.71 -3.69 -5.60
CA TYR A 189 -1.77 -3.36 -4.54
C TYR A 189 -0.59 -2.53 -5.03
N HIS A 190 -0.54 -2.23 -6.33
CA HIS A 190 0.47 -1.36 -6.91
C HIS A 190 1.90 -1.87 -6.68
N GLY A 191 2.05 -3.19 -6.76
CA GLY A 191 3.34 -3.87 -6.69
C GLY A 191 4.26 -3.52 -7.88
N PHE A 192 5.38 -4.21 -7.95
CA PHE A 192 6.34 -4.05 -9.03
C PHE A 192 5.85 -4.74 -10.30
N ILE A 193 5.69 -3.97 -11.39
CA ILE A 193 5.05 -4.44 -12.64
C ILE A 193 5.99 -4.54 -13.84
N LEU A 194 7.31 -4.40 -13.63
CA LEU A 194 8.29 -4.39 -14.73
C LEU A 194 8.95 -5.74 -14.99
N ASP A 195 8.57 -6.79 -14.23
CA ASP A 195 9.10 -8.13 -14.36
C ASP A 195 7.96 -9.12 -14.07
N SER A 196 7.82 -10.13 -14.92
CA SER A 196 6.77 -11.14 -14.81
C SER A 196 7.07 -12.19 -13.74
N HIS A 197 8.36 -12.35 -13.39
CA HIS A 197 8.84 -13.52 -12.65
C HIS A 197 8.27 -14.83 -13.24
N ASN A 198 7.77 -15.74 -12.41
CA ASN A 198 7.20 -17.03 -12.82
C ASN A 198 5.73 -16.93 -13.30
N PHE A 199 5.20 -15.74 -13.61
CA PHE A 199 3.78 -15.56 -13.95
C PHE A 199 3.31 -16.39 -15.15
N GLU A 200 4.17 -16.64 -16.14
CA GLU A 200 3.81 -17.45 -17.31
C GLU A 200 3.54 -18.93 -16.97
N ASP A 201 4.04 -19.41 -15.82
CA ASP A 201 3.74 -20.75 -15.30
C ASP A 201 2.46 -20.77 -14.44
N ASN A 202 1.79 -19.63 -14.26
CA ASN A 202 0.57 -19.54 -13.45
C ASN A 202 -0.68 -19.97 -14.22
N HIS A 203 -1.06 -21.23 -14.03
CA HIS A 203 -2.24 -21.85 -14.68
C HIS A 203 -3.60 -21.27 -14.26
N LEU A 204 -3.66 -20.33 -13.31
CA LEU A 204 -4.91 -19.67 -12.91
C LEU A 204 -5.32 -18.55 -13.87
N TYR A 205 -4.41 -18.11 -14.75
CA TYR A 205 -4.65 -17.04 -15.71
C TYR A 205 -4.45 -17.53 -17.14
N SER A 206 -5.31 -17.08 -18.05
CA SER A 206 -5.28 -17.44 -19.47
C SER A 206 -4.61 -16.39 -20.36
N TYR A 207 -4.01 -15.37 -19.76
CA TYR A 207 -3.36 -14.25 -20.42
C TYR A 207 -1.93 -14.10 -19.91
N ASP A 208 -1.06 -13.60 -20.78
CA ASP A 208 0.35 -13.33 -20.45
C ASP A 208 0.51 -12.08 -19.58
N PHE A 209 1.73 -11.90 -19.06
CA PHE A 209 2.07 -10.75 -18.22
C PHE A 209 1.95 -9.41 -18.98
N SER A 210 2.23 -9.39 -20.28
CA SER A 210 2.14 -8.19 -21.12
C SER A 210 0.71 -7.64 -21.20
N ARG A 211 -0.27 -8.52 -21.34
CA ARG A 211 -1.69 -8.16 -21.35
C ARG A 211 -2.15 -7.66 -19.99
N LEU A 212 -1.69 -8.29 -18.91
CA LEU A 212 -1.98 -7.82 -17.55
C LEU A 212 -1.41 -6.41 -17.30
N THR A 213 -0.14 -6.19 -17.62
CA THR A 213 0.51 -4.88 -17.41
C THR A 213 -0.10 -3.80 -18.31
N SER A 214 -0.45 -4.13 -19.55
CA SER A 214 -1.19 -3.23 -20.44
C SER A 214 -2.55 -2.85 -19.87
N TYR A 215 -3.31 -3.81 -19.34
CA TYR A 215 -4.58 -3.53 -18.67
C TYR A 215 -4.39 -2.57 -17.48
N VAL A 216 -3.40 -2.83 -16.64
CA VAL A 216 -3.08 -1.99 -15.49
C VAL A 216 -2.74 -0.54 -15.91
N ILE A 217 -1.82 -0.38 -16.86
CA ILE A 217 -1.38 0.96 -17.34
C ILE A 217 -2.52 1.69 -18.05
N ASN A 218 -3.30 0.98 -18.86
CA ASN A 218 -4.44 1.58 -19.58
C ASN A 218 -5.55 2.00 -18.60
N SER A 219 -5.87 1.16 -17.61
CA SER A 219 -6.90 1.49 -16.61
C SER A 219 -6.58 2.77 -15.82
N GLN A 220 -5.30 3.05 -15.58
CA GLN A 220 -4.86 4.27 -14.92
C GLN A 220 -4.97 5.49 -15.85
N SER A 221 -4.63 5.33 -17.13
CA SER A 221 -4.59 6.43 -18.10
C SER A 221 -5.95 6.77 -18.73
N GLU A 222 -6.92 5.87 -18.73
CA GLU A 222 -8.30 6.13 -19.23
C GLU A 222 -8.97 7.34 -18.59
N SER A 223 -8.60 7.65 -17.34
CA SER A 223 -9.17 8.76 -16.59
C SER A 223 -8.44 10.09 -16.85
N PHE A 224 -7.27 10.03 -17.46
CA PHE A 224 -6.47 11.21 -17.77
C PHE A 224 -6.97 11.88 -19.05
N VAL A 225 -7.38 13.14 -18.91
CA VAL A 225 -7.75 14.00 -20.04
C VAL A 225 -6.79 15.17 -20.09
N ALA A 226 -5.97 15.25 -21.15
CA ALA A 226 -4.95 16.29 -21.29
C ALA A 226 -5.54 17.71 -21.25
N ALA A 227 -6.70 17.92 -21.86
CA ALA A 227 -7.41 19.22 -21.82
C ALA A 227 -7.80 19.65 -20.39
N LYS A 228 -8.05 18.69 -19.49
CA LYS A 228 -8.37 18.96 -18.08
C LYS A 228 -7.14 19.30 -17.23
N LYS A 229 -5.93 18.96 -17.69
CA LYS A 229 -4.70 19.16 -16.92
C LYS A 229 -4.40 20.63 -16.64
N VAL A 230 -4.61 21.49 -17.63
CA VAL A 230 -4.37 22.94 -17.46
C VAL A 230 -5.25 23.52 -16.37
N LEU A 231 -6.52 23.11 -16.31
CA LEU A 231 -7.45 23.55 -15.28
C LEU A 231 -7.13 22.90 -13.93
N TRP A 232 -6.79 21.61 -13.90
CA TRP A 232 -6.30 20.93 -12.70
C TRP A 232 -5.11 21.66 -12.06
N ASP A 233 -4.08 21.98 -12.85
CA ASP A 233 -2.86 22.63 -12.35
C ASP A 233 -3.10 24.07 -11.85
N LYS A 234 -4.19 24.71 -12.29
CA LYS A 234 -4.68 26.01 -11.77
C LYS A 234 -5.44 25.87 -10.46
N ILE A 235 -6.08 24.73 -10.21
CA ILE A 235 -6.89 24.49 -9.01
C ILE A 235 -6.02 23.95 -7.87
N PHE A 236 -5.17 22.97 -8.17
CA PHE A 236 -4.44 22.18 -7.18
C PHE A 236 -2.94 22.50 -7.18
N ASP A 237 -2.31 22.47 -6.01
CA ASP A 237 -0.86 22.54 -5.87
C ASP A 237 -0.26 21.14 -5.72
N MET A 238 0.26 20.62 -6.84
CA MET A 238 0.81 19.26 -6.87
C MET A 238 2.06 19.09 -6.00
N LYS A 239 2.77 20.16 -5.62
CA LYS A 239 3.94 20.05 -4.73
C LYS A 239 3.54 19.61 -3.32
N ASN A 240 2.38 20.05 -2.84
CA ASN A 240 1.83 19.61 -1.56
C ASN A 240 1.12 18.26 -1.70
N SER A 241 0.56 17.95 -2.87
CA SER A 241 -0.23 16.73 -3.08
C SER A 241 0.61 15.44 -3.12
N TYR A 242 1.88 15.46 -3.56
CA TYR A 242 2.69 14.22 -3.55
C TYR A 242 2.91 13.68 -2.14
N ASN A 243 2.97 14.55 -1.12
CA ASN A 243 3.14 14.14 0.28
C ASN A 243 1.80 13.83 0.96
N VAL A 244 0.73 14.55 0.63
CA VAL A 244 -0.61 14.35 1.21
C VAL A 244 -1.29 13.07 0.70
N TYR A 245 -0.93 12.62 -0.51
CA TYR A 245 -1.61 11.53 -1.21
C TYR A 245 -0.68 10.38 -1.67
N ALA A 246 0.63 10.37 -1.35
CA ALA A 246 1.46 9.19 -1.60
C ALA A 246 0.87 7.91 -0.98
N ASP A 247 0.10 8.07 0.11
CA ASP A 247 -0.71 7.02 0.72
C ASP A 247 -2.10 6.83 0.09
N ILE A 248 -2.62 7.70 -0.76
CA ILE A 248 -4.05 7.65 -1.19
C ILE A 248 -4.32 6.65 -2.30
N SER A 249 -3.31 6.24 -3.05
CA SER A 249 -3.39 5.02 -3.86
C SER A 249 -3.35 3.71 -3.04
N PHE A 250 -3.25 3.84 -1.72
CA PHE A 250 -3.62 2.84 -0.73
C PHE A 250 -4.49 3.56 0.30
N PRO A 251 -5.70 4.04 -0.06
CA PRO A 251 -6.56 4.75 0.87
C PRO A 251 -7.19 3.70 1.77
N ILE A 252 -6.36 2.95 2.46
CA ILE A 252 -6.57 2.76 3.85
C ILE A 252 -6.53 4.17 4.45
N ARG A 253 -7.63 4.92 4.30
CA ARG A 253 -7.87 6.06 5.17
C ARG A 253 -7.64 5.46 6.56
N TRP A 254 -6.72 5.97 7.37
CA TRP A 254 -6.59 5.43 8.73
C TRP A 254 -7.96 5.47 9.46
N GLY A 255 -8.84 6.39 9.03
CA GLY A 255 -10.30 6.42 9.26
C GLY A 255 -11.08 5.13 8.96
N GLU A 256 -10.75 4.41 7.91
CA GLU A 256 -11.36 3.13 7.53
C GLU A 256 -10.76 1.94 8.31
N ARG A 257 -9.64 2.14 9.02
CA ARG A 257 -8.99 1.12 9.86
C ARG A 257 -9.32 1.28 11.33
N PHE A 258 -10.46 1.86 11.65
CA PHE A 258 -10.99 1.85 13.01
C PHE A 258 -11.90 0.65 13.28
N HIS A 259 -12.23 -0.14 12.25
CA HIS A 259 -12.91 -1.42 12.43
C HIS A 259 -12.13 -2.34 13.37
N ILE A 260 -12.87 -3.07 14.19
CA ILE A 260 -12.36 -4.08 15.10
C ILE A 260 -12.94 -5.41 14.64
N ALA A 261 -12.09 -6.39 14.41
CA ALA A 261 -12.49 -7.73 14.00
C ALA A 261 -13.54 -8.32 14.96
N SER A 262 -14.66 -8.75 14.40
CA SER A 262 -15.68 -9.51 15.09
C SER A 262 -15.21 -10.93 15.38
N ASP A 263 -15.84 -11.57 16.36
CA ASP A 263 -15.56 -12.98 16.69
C ASP A 263 -15.90 -13.91 15.52
N GLU A 264 -16.91 -13.55 14.71
CA GLU A 264 -17.27 -14.28 13.50
C GLU A 264 -16.17 -14.19 12.43
N GLU A 265 -15.63 -13.00 12.15
CA GLU A 265 -14.52 -12.83 11.20
C GLU A 265 -13.30 -13.66 11.61
N ILE A 266 -12.97 -13.69 12.91
CA ILE A 266 -11.87 -14.49 13.46
C ILE A 266 -12.17 -15.99 13.33
N ALA A 267 -13.38 -16.42 13.71
CA ALA A 267 -13.77 -17.83 13.66
C ALA A 267 -13.79 -18.36 12.21
N ASN A 268 -14.27 -17.56 11.26
CA ASN A 268 -14.41 -17.91 9.85
C ASN A 268 -13.12 -17.75 9.04
N TYR A 269 -12.13 -17.02 9.56
CA TYR A 269 -10.83 -16.92 8.91
C TYR A 269 -10.25 -18.31 8.66
N ASN A 270 -9.82 -18.56 7.42
CA ASN A 270 -9.28 -19.86 7.04
C ASN A 270 -8.03 -19.79 6.17
N VAL A 271 -6.93 -20.32 6.71
CA VAL A 271 -5.68 -20.52 5.96
C VAL A 271 -5.84 -21.78 5.10
N LYS A 272 -6.59 -21.66 4.00
CA LYS A 272 -6.76 -22.70 2.98
C LYS A 272 -5.80 -22.51 1.81
N THR A 273 -4.59 -22.01 2.07
CA THR A 273 -3.61 -21.79 1.01
C THR A 273 -2.67 -22.98 0.92
N SER A 274 -2.43 -23.44 -0.31
CA SER A 274 -1.55 -24.58 -0.58
C SER A 274 -0.10 -24.31 -0.12
N ILE A 275 0.30 -23.05 0.05
CA ILE A 275 1.62 -22.64 0.55
C ILE A 275 1.88 -23.07 2.01
N VAL A 276 0.83 -23.34 2.78
CA VAL A 276 0.96 -23.82 4.16
C VAL A 276 0.97 -25.34 4.20
N THR A 277 0.16 -26.00 3.37
CA THR A 277 0.00 -27.46 3.39
C THR A 277 0.96 -28.21 2.47
N ARG A 278 1.66 -27.52 1.56
CA ARG A 278 2.60 -28.12 0.60
C ARG A 278 3.96 -27.43 0.67
N THR A 279 4.97 -28.15 0.20
CA THR A 279 6.35 -27.66 0.07
C THR A 279 6.70 -27.57 -1.40
N TYR A 280 7.11 -26.38 -1.85
CA TYR A 280 7.51 -26.08 -3.22
C TYR A 280 9.02 -25.86 -3.25
N GLN A 281 9.80 -26.94 -3.38
CA GLN A 281 11.25 -26.88 -3.23
C GLN A 281 11.93 -25.88 -4.20
N LYS A 282 11.46 -25.81 -5.46
CA LYS A 282 11.99 -24.83 -6.43
C LYS A 282 11.83 -23.39 -5.95
N THR A 283 10.65 -23.05 -5.43
CA THR A 283 10.35 -21.74 -4.85
C THR A 283 11.21 -21.47 -3.62
N ILE A 284 11.41 -22.48 -2.76
CA ILE A 284 12.28 -22.37 -1.59
C ILE A 284 13.73 -22.07 -2.00
N ASP A 285 14.29 -22.84 -2.92
CA ASP A 285 15.67 -22.67 -3.38
C ASP A 285 15.87 -21.28 -4.00
N GLU A 286 14.91 -20.84 -4.83
CA GLU A 286 14.91 -19.51 -5.43
C GLU A 286 14.82 -18.41 -4.37
N ASN A 287 13.91 -18.53 -3.40
CA ASN A 287 13.70 -17.50 -2.38
C ASN A 287 14.87 -17.41 -1.39
N VAL A 288 15.54 -18.52 -1.07
CA VAL A 288 16.78 -18.49 -0.30
C VAL A 288 17.87 -17.73 -1.06
N ALA A 289 18.05 -18.02 -2.35
CA ALA A 289 19.03 -17.31 -3.19
C ALA A 289 18.66 -15.82 -3.36
N THR A 290 17.37 -15.53 -3.48
CA THR A 290 16.83 -14.18 -3.62
C THR A 290 17.00 -13.37 -2.34
N PHE A 291 16.76 -13.97 -1.18
CA PHE A 291 17.02 -13.31 0.10
C PHE A 291 18.51 -12.97 0.26
N GLU A 292 19.41 -13.84 -0.19
CA GLU A 292 20.84 -13.51 -0.23
C GLU A 292 21.15 -12.32 -1.17
N LYS A 293 20.54 -12.28 -2.36
CA LYS A 293 20.67 -11.14 -3.30
C LYS A 293 20.14 -9.85 -2.67
N LEU A 294 19.02 -9.91 -1.96
CA LEU A 294 18.44 -8.79 -1.23
C LEU A 294 19.41 -8.26 -0.17
N LEU A 295 19.96 -9.13 0.69
CA LEU A 295 20.94 -8.72 1.71
C LEU A 295 22.19 -8.09 1.08
N LYS A 296 22.73 -8.69 0.02
CA LYS A 296 23.88 -8.15 -0.73
C LYS A 296 23.58 -6.76 -1.31
N LEU A 297 22.38 -6.57 -1.87
CA LEU A 297 21.94 -5.28 -2.38
C LEU A 297 21.82 -4.25 -1.25
N ILE A 298 21.26 -4.62 -0.10
CA ILE A 298 21.15 -3.73 1.05
C ILE A 298 22.54 -3.23 1.50
N TYR A 299 23.52 -4.13 1.65
CA TYR A 299 24.89 -3.71 2.02
C TYR A 299 25.62 -2.97 0.90
N ARG A 300 25.24 -3.16 -0.37
CA ARG A 300 25.74 -2.34 -1.48
C ARG A 300 25.18 -0.91 -1.46
N ILE A 301 23.95 -0.74 -0.97
CA ILE A 301 23.33 0.58 -0.78
C ILE A 301 24.07 1.32 0.32
N ASN A 302 24.23 0.68 1.49
CA ASN A 302 24.96 1.20 2.63
C ASN A 302 25.64 0.03 3.38
N PRO A 303 26.98 -0.03 3.43
CA PRO A 303 27.70 -1.10 4.13
C PRO A 303 27.40 -1.19 5.63
N ASP A 304 26.99 -0.06 6.24
CA ASP A 304 26.68 0.03 7.66
C ASP A 304 25.17 -0.12 7.95
N MET A 305 24.40 -0.63 6.98
CA MET A 305 22.96 -0.78 7.16
C MET A 305 22.62 -1.74 8.31
N ASP A 306 21.78 -1.26 9.22
CA ASP A 306 21.14 -2.10 10.23
C ASP A 306 19.93 -2.83 9.61
N ILE A 307 19.98 -4.16 9.55
CA ILE A 307 18.93 -4.98 8.94
C ILE A 307 18.15 -5.69 10.04
N VAL A 308 16.85 -5.42 10.11
CA VAL A 308 15.94 -5.98 11.11
C VAL A 308 14.85 -6.77 10.43
N LEU A 309 14.91 -8.08 10.58
CA LEU A 309 13.85 -8.99 10.18
C LEU A 309 12.81 -9.06 11.30
N VAL A 310 11.53 -8.98 10.95
CA VAL A 310 10.45 -9.06 11.94
C VAL A 310 9.42 -10.12 11.55
N PHE A 311 8.90 -10.83 12.54
CA PHE A 311 7.55 -11.39 12.42
C PHE A 311 6.57 -10.49 13.15
N MET A 312 5.54 -10.05 12.44
CA MET A 312 4.41 -9.35 13.04
C MET A 312 3.40 -10.36 13.61
N PRO A 313 2.66 -10.03 14.70
CA PRO A 313 1.74 -10.99 15.31
C PRO A 313 0.41 -11.07 14.57
N PHE A 314 -0.06 -12.29 14.35
CA PHE A 314 -1.48 -12.54 14.13
C PHE A 314 -2.26 -12.46 15.44
N TYR A 315 -3.58 -12.29 15.36
CA TYR A 315 -4.39 -12.42 16.55
C TYR A 315 -4.24 -13.83 17.13
N TYR A 316 -4.08 -13.94 18.45
CA TYR A 316 -3.64 -15.16 19.12
C TYR A 316 -4.53 -16.37 18.80
N GLN A 317 -5.85 -16.19 18.78
CA GLN A 317 -6.77 -17.29 18.43
C GLN A 317 -6.57 -17.78 16.99
N THR A 318 -6.31 -16.85 16.07
CA THR A 318 -5.96 -17.18 14.68
C THR A 318 -4.66 -17.96 14.62
N GLN A 319 -3.63 -17.51 15.32
CA GLN A 319 -2.34 -18.20 15.35
C GLN A 319 -2.48 -19.63 15.89
N MET A 320 -3.19 -19.80 17.01
CA MET A 320 -3.40 -21.12 17.63
C MET A 320 -4.16 -22.09 16.72
N LYS A 321 -5.12 -21.59 15.94
CA LYS A 321 -5.87 -22.39 14.98
C LYS A 321 -4.98 -23.01 13.89
N TYR A 322 -3.85 -22.36 13.56
CA TYR A 322 -2.99 -22.74 12.44
C TYR A 322 -1.56 -23.16 12.84
N GLU A 323 -1.19 -23.06 14.12
CA GLU A 323 0.16 -23.35 14.62
C GLU A 323 0.68 -24.71 14.15
N ALA A 324 -0.18 -25.75 14.17
CA ALA A 324 0.17 -27.09 13.71
C ALA A 324 0.50 -27.15 12.21
N LEU A 325 -0.17 -26.36 11.38
CA LEU A 325 0.09 -26.33 9.94
C LEU A 325 1.44 -25.67 9.61
N TYR A 326 1.83 -24.68 10.42
CA TYR A 326 3.08 -23.97 10.22
C TYR A 326 4.32 -24.69 10.80
N GLN A 327 4.14 -25.66 11.71
CA GLN A 327 5.28 -26.37 12.32
C GLN A 327 6.20 -27.00 11.27
N ASN A 328 5.65 -27.52 10.18
CA ASN A 328 6.41 -28.17 9.11
C ASN A 328 7.40 -27.21 8.41
N HIS A 329 7.15 -25.91 8.46
CA HIS A 329 8.00 -24.89 7.83
C HIS A 329 8.92 -24.18 8.84
N LYS A 330 8.57 -24.25 10.13
CA LYS A 330 9.23 -23.49 11.20
C LYS A 330 10.71 -23.82 11.35
N GLU A 331 11.05 -25.11 11.39
CA GLU A 331 12.43 -25.55 11.55
C GLU A 331 13.30 -25.06 10.38
N PHE A 332 12.84 -25.30 9.15
CA PHE A 332 13.53 -24.82 7.95
C PHE A 332 13.74 -23.31 7.97
N PHE A 333 12.68 -22.54 8.27
CA PHE A 333 12.77 -21.08 8.32
C PHE A 333 13.80 -20.61 9.35
N LEU A 334 13.71 -21.09 10.59
CA LEU A 334 14.60 -20.65 11.68
C LEU A 334 16.06 -21.06 11.43
N ASN A 335 16.29 -22.25 10.89
CA ASN A 335 17.61 -22.70 10.48
C ASN A 335 18.17 -21.82 9.36
N THR A 336 17.37 -21.50 8.35
CA THR A 336 17.74 -20.60 7.26
C THR A 336 18.15 -19.21 7.78
N ILE A 337 17.35 -18.61 8.67
CA ILE A 337 17.69 -17.31 9.28
C ILE A 337 18.99 -17.41 10.10
N THR A 338 19.20 -18.52 10.82
CA THR A 338 20.42 -18.74 11.59
C THR A 338 21.65 -18.81 10.68
N GLU A 339 21.57 -19.50 9.54
CA GLU A 339 22.66 -19.55 8.56
C GLU A 339 22.95 -18.18 7.92
N PHE A 340 21.92 -17.34 7.70
CA PHE A 340 22.14 -15.97 7.23
C PHE A 340 22.79 -15.09 8.32
N LYS A 341 22.40 -15.23 9.59
CA LYS A 341 23.02 -14.50 10.71
C LYS A 341 24.51 -14.77 10.89
N LYS A 342 24.99 -15.95 10.49
CA LYS A 342 26.43 -16.28 10.50
C LYS A 342 27.24 -15.47 9.47
N ARG A 343 26.58 -15.01 8.40
CA ARG A 343 27.21 -14.36 7.25
C ARG A 343 26.94 -12.85 7.17
N TYR A 344 25.83 -12.41 7.76
CA TYR A 344 25.37 -11.03 7.71
C TYR A 344 24.94 -10.58 9.11
N PRO A 345 25.27 -9.34 9.54
CA PRO A 345 24.87 -8.82 10.84
C PRO A 345 23.39 -8.40 10.85
N ILE A 346 22.50 -9.38 10.73
CA ILE A 346 21.05 -9.19 10.70
C ILE A 346 20.43 -9.51 12.06
N ARG A 347 19.45 -8.71 12.47
CA ARG A 347 18.63 -8.96 13.65
C ARG A 347 17.32 -9.63 13.23
N PHE A 348 16.80 -10.50 14.08
CA PHE A 348 15.49 -11.12 13.87
C PHE A 348 14.69 -11.03 15.17
N ILE A 349 13.56 -10.33 15.11
CA ILE A 349 12.66 -10.10 16.24
C ILE A 349 11.33 -10.77 15.94
N ASN A 350 10.91 -11.68 16.82
CA ASN A 350 9.68 -12.44 16.65
C ASN A 350 8.59 -11.89 17.57
N TYR A 351 7.63 -11.14 17.03
CA TYR A 351 6.53 -10.58 17.80
C TYR A 351 5.30 -11.47 17.90
N LYS A 352 5.30 -12.69 17.33
CA LYS A 352 4.11 -13.56 17.26
C LYS A 352 3.38 -13.74 18.59
N ASN A 353 4.10 -13.80 19.70
CA ASN A 353 3.54 -13.98 21.04
C ASN A 353 3.66 -12.73 21.94
N CYS A 354 3.77 -11.53 21.36
CA CYS A 354 3.80 -10.30 22.16
C CYS A 354 2.40 -9.97 22.71
N PHE A 355 2.33 -9.05 23.68
CA PHE A 355 1.07 -8.66 24.32
C PHE A 355 -0.02 -8.20 23.34
N LEU A 356 0.36 -7.61 22.20
CA LEU A 356 -0.58 -7.17 21.17
C LEU A 356 -1.31 -8.35 20.49
N ALA A 357 -0.68 -9.52 20.39
CA ALA A 357 -1.31 -10.71 19.82
C ALA A 357 -2.59 -11.12 20.57
N HIS A 358 -2.66 -10.80 21.86
CA HIS A 358 -3.78 -11.15 22.74
C HIS A 358 -4.86 -10.07 22.84
N GLU A 359 -4.72 -8.96 22.10
CA GLU A 359 -5.56 -7.79 22.22
C GLU A 359 -6.43 -7.60 20.97
N LYS A 360 -7.66 -8.14 20.98
CA LYS A 360 -8.56 -8.13 19.82
C LYS A 360 -8.81 -6.73 19.26
N ARG A 361 -8.89 -5.70 20.12
CA ARG A 361 -9.11 -4.31 19.67
C ARG A 361 -7.99 -3.76 18.79
N CYS A 362 -6.84 -4.44 18.71
CA CYS A 362 -5.74 -4.07 17.82
C CYS A 362 -5.92 -4.61 16.40
N TYR A 363 -6.92 -5.44 16.11
CA TYR A 363 -7.05 -6.17 14.85
C TYR A 363 -8.21 -5.66 14.01
N PHE A 364 -7.93 -5.43 12.72
CA PHE A 364 -8.91 -5.06 11.69
C PHE A 364 -9.61 -6.31 11.16
N ASP A 365 -8.84 -7.36 10.95
CA ASP A 365 -9.31 -8.70 10.62
C ASP A 365 -8.48 -9.73 11.42
N ALA A 366 -8.61 -11.02 11.11
CA ALA A 366 -7.96 -12.08 11.86
C ALA A 366 -6.41 -12.03 11.92
N ILE A 367 -5.75 -11.29 11.01
CA ILE A 367 -4.28 -11.24 10.90
C ILE A 367 -3.71 -9.81 10.79
N HIS A 368 -4.47 -8.85 10.27
CA HIS A 368 -3.99 -7.48 10.07
C HIS A 368 -4.40 -6.60 11.25
N PHE A 369 -3.45 -5.80 11.74
CA PHE A 369 -3.78 -4.76 12.70
C PHE A 369 -4.78 -3.76 12.16
N ASN A 370 -5.52 -3.08 13.02
CA ASN A 370 -6.22 -1.84 12.72
C ASN A 370 -5.31 -0.63 13.06
N TYR A 371 -5.80 0.61 13.01
CA TYR A 371 -4.97 1.79 13.30
C TYR A 371 -4.38 1.77 14.72
N TRP A 372 -5.16 1.35 15.71
CA TRP A 372 -4.71 1.23 17.10
C TRP A 372 -3.62 0.17 17.25
N GLY A 373 -3.80 -0.99 16.62
CA GLY A 373 -2.79 -2.04 16.57
C GLY A 373 -1.50 -1.59 15.89
N ALA A 374 -1.60 -0.97 14.71
CA ALA A 374 -0.46 -0.46 13.96
C ALA A 374 0.32 0.61 14.75
N SER A 375 -0.40 1.53 15.40
CA SER A 375 0.20 2.56 16.25
C SER A 375 0.96 1.96 17.44
N ASN A 376 0.36 1.00 18.15
CA ASN A 376 0.99 0.38 19.30
C ASN A 376 2.15 -0.55 18.90
N PHE A 377 2.01 -1.29 17.81
CA PHE A 377 3.08 -2.10 17.26
C PHE A 377 4.26 -1.24 16.82
N THR A 378 4.00 -0.11 16.14
CA THR A 378 5.07 0.79 15.70
C THR A 378 5.82 1.40 16.89
N LYS A 379 5.13 1.72 17.99
CA LYS A 379 5.79 2.15 19.24
C LYS A 379 6.65 1.05 19.87
N LEU A 380 6.14 -0.17 19.92
CA LEU A 380 6.89 -1.34 20.40
C LEU A 380 8.15 -1.56 19.55
N LEU A 381 7.98 -1.61 18.22
CA LEU A 381 9.07 -1.74 17.27
C LEU A 381 10.10 -0.63 17.45
N LYS A 382 9.67 0.64 17.54
CA LYS A 382 10.57 1.78 17.76
C LYS A 382 11.43 1.60 19.01
N ASN A 383 10.84 1.18 20.12
CA ASN A 383 11.58 0.95 21.37
C ASN A 383 12.64 -0.14 21.21
N ASP A 384 12.27 -1.28 20.59
CA ASP A 384 13.21 -2.38 20.36
C ASP A 384 14.32 -2.01 19.36
N LEU A 385 14.02 -1.10 18.43
CA LEU A 385 15.00 -0.55 17.50
C LEU A 385 16.03 0.39 18.16
N HIS A 386 15.76 0.91 19.36
CA HIS A 386 16.66 1.78 20.14
C HIS A 386 17.37 1.06 21.30
N ASN A 387 16.76 0.02 21.86
CA ASN A 387 17.25 -0.68 23.06
C ASN A 387 18.11 -1.93 22.77
N LEU A 388 18.49 -2.12 21.50
CA LEU A 388 19.28 -3.23 20.99
C LEU A 388 20.41 -2.67 20.12
#